data_AF-A0A945ABW4-F1
#
_entry.id   AF-A0A945ABW4-F1
#
_cell.length_a   1.000
_cell.length_b   1.000
_cell.length_c   1.000
_cell.angle_alpha   90.00
_cell.angle_beta   90.00
_cell.angle_gamma   90.00
#
_symmetry.space_group_name_H-M   'P 1'
#
loop_
_entity.id
_entity.type
_entity.pdbx_description
1 polymer ?
#
loop_
_entity_poly.entity_id
_entity_poly.type
_entity_poly.pdbx_seq_one_letter_code
_entity_poly.pdbx_strand_id
1 'polypeptide(L)'
;MRLTKEQQAQFDTEGWVLLPDLFRPEEIDVLKGELPKIFAMHREEVWREKDGEAVRTAFAAHTYNEAFSRLGRHPRLIGPVMQLLGGPVYMHQYKINGKAAFNGDVWQWHQDYGVWARDDKMPEARAMNIA
;
A
#
# COMPACT_ATOMS: atom_id res chain seq x y z
N MET A 1 16.72 2.15 3.37
CA MET A 1 17.34 1.08 4.22
C MET A 1 17.67 -0.12 3.35
N ARG A 2 18.36 -1.13 3.89
CA ARG A 2 18.60 -2.42 3.21
C ARG A 2 18.11 -3.55 4.09
N LEU A 3 17.61 -4.61 3.46
CA LEU A 3 17.29 -5.87 4.10
C LEU A 3 18.57 -6.65 4.43
N THR A 4 18.54 -7.40 5.53
CA THR A 4 19.60 -8.36 5.85
C THR A 4 19.57 -9.55 4.89
N LYS A 5 20.60 -10.41 4.93
CA LYS A 5 20.60 -11.63 4.10
C LYS A 5 19.52 -12.61 4.53
N GLU A 6 19.25 -12.68 5.83
CA GLU A 6 18.24 -13.54 6.43
C GLU A 6 16.84 -13.09 5.99
N GLN A 7 16.57 -11.78 5.99
CA GLN A 7 15.32 -11.21 5.49
C GLN A 7 15.10 -11.44 3.99
N GLN A 8 16.16 -11.36 3.18
CA GLN A 8 16.09 -11.69 1.75
C GLN A 8 15.80 -13.18 1.54
N ALA A 9 16.50 -14.06 2.26
CA ALA A 9 16.28 -15.50 2.19
C ALA A 9 14.87 -15.89 2.65
N GLN A 10 14.35 -15.23 3.69
CA GLN A 10 12.96 -15.39 4.12
C GLN A 10 12.01 -14.99 3.01
N PHE A 11 12.20 -13.81 2.40
CA PHE A 11 11.36 -13.36 1.30
C PHE A 11 11.38 -14.33 0.11
N ASP A 12 12.56 -14.85 -0.26
CA ASP A 12 12.70 -15.83 -1.36
C ASP A 12 11.98 -17.16 -1.06
N THR A 13 11.87 -17.53 0.23
CA THR A 13 11.25 -18.79 0.66
C THR A 13 9.75 -18.66 0.92
N GLU A 14 9.33 -17.58 1.57
CA GLU A 14 7.98 -17.39 2.11
C GLU A 14 7.15 -16.38 1.32
N GLY A 15 7.78 -15.56 0.48
CA GLY A 15 7.11 -14.51 -0.30
C GLY A 15 6.76 -13.23 0.48
N TRP A 16 7.23 -13.10 1.73
CA TRP A 16 6.98 -11.91 2.56
C TRP A 16 8.14 -11.65 3.54
N VAL A 17 8.21 -10.42 4.04
CA VAL A 17 9.08 -10.02 5.14
C VAL A 17 8.38 -8.98 6.00
N LEU A 18 8.48 -9.10 7.33
CA LEU A 18 7.95 -8.10 8.27
C LEU A 18 9.06 -7.18 8.77
N LEU A 19 8.83 -5.88 8.70
CA LEU A 19 9.73 -4.84 9.21
C LEU A 19 9.06 -4.13 10.40
N PRO A 20 9.24 -4.64 11.63
CA PRO A 20 8.62 -4.04 12.82
C PRO A 20 9.22 -2.66 13.08
N ASP A 21 8.39 -1.78 13.66
CA ASP A 21 8.79 -0.45 14.17
C ASP A 21 9.55 0.41 13.14
N LEU A 22 9.23 0.25 11.86
CA LEU A 22 9.92 0.94 10.77
C LEU A 22 9.76 2.47 10.83
N PHE A 23 8.61 2.91 11.33
CA PHE A 23 8.27 4.30 11.57
C PHE A 23 8.01 4.52 13.05
N ARG A 24 8.42 5.67 13.56
CA ARG A 24 8.17 6.06 14.94
C ARG A 24 6.69 6.39 15.15
N PRO A 25 6.17 6.28 16.37
CA PRO A 25 4.77 6.62 16.67
C PRO A 25 4.36 8.01 16.15
N GLU A 26 5.22 9.02 16.28
CA GLU A 26 4.91 10.39 15.86
C GLU A 26 4.77 10.52 14.34
N GLU A 27 5.52 9.70 13.58
CA GLU A 27 5.41 9.65 12.12
C GLU A 27 4.10 8.99 11.68
N ILE A 28 3.68 7.96 12.41
CA ILE A 28 2.40 7.29 12.21
C ILE A 28 1.23 8.20 12.58
N ASP A 29 1.36 9.02 13.62
CA ASP A 29 0.32 9.95 14.06
C ASP A 29 0.01 11.01 13.00
N VAL A 30 1.04 11.48 12.25
CA VAL A 30 0.82 12.37 11.10
C VAL A 30 -0.05 11.68 10.04
N LEU A 31 0.24 10.43 9.68
CA LEU A 31 -0.54 9.68 8.70
C LEU A 31 -1.98 9.46 9.18
N LYS A 32 -2.15 9.07 10.45
CA LYS A 32 -3.47 8.88 11.07
C LYS A 32 -4.28 10.17 11.11
N GLY A 33 -3.66 11.31 11.39
CA GLY A 33 -4.31 12.62 11.41
C GLY A 33 -4.83 13.07 10.04
N GLU A 34 -4.23 12.58 8.96
CA GLU A 34 -4.66 12.90 7.59
C GLU A 34 -5.79 12.00 7.06
N LEU A 35 -5.96 10.79 7.61
CA LEU A 35 -7.00 9.84 7.18
C LEU A 35 -8.43 10.43 7.22
N PRO A 36 -8.88 11.11 8.29
CA PRO A 36 -10.23 11.70 8.31
C PRO A 36 -10.44 12.70 7.17
N LYS A 37 -9.42 13.50 6.84
CA LYS A 37 -9.49 14.50 5.77
C LYS A 37 -9.64 13.83 4.41
N ILE A 38 -8.87 12.77 4.16
CA ILE A 38 -8.95 11.97 2.93
C ILE A 38 -10.33 11.32 2.79
N PHE A 39 -10.82 10.70 3.86
CA PHE A 39 -12.09 9.97 3.82
C PHE A 39 -13.32 10.88 3.74
N ALA A 40 -13.20 12.13 4.17
CA ALA A 40 -14.24 13.15 3.99
C ALA A 40 -14.28 13.73 2.56
N MET A 41 -13.27 13.47 1.72
CA MET A 41 -13.27 13.98 0.35
C MET A 41 -14.35 13.28 -0.50
N HIS A 42 -15.02 14.07 -1.35
CA HIS A 42 -15.95 13.57 -2.35
C HIS A 42 -15.26 13.56 -3.70
N ARG A 43 -14.64 12.44 -4.03
CA ARG A 43 -13.84 12.25 -5.26
C ARG A 43 -14.04 10.86 -5.82
N GLU A 44 -13.80 10.72 -7.12
CA GLU A 44 -13.87 9.42 -7.82
C GLU A 44 -12.91 8.39 -7.22
N GLU A 45 -11.73 8.82 -6.76
CA GLU A 45 -10.73 7.93 -6.17
C GLU A 45 -11.09 7.46 -4.75
N VAL A 46 -12.07 8.09 -4.09
CA VAL A 46 -12.52 7.71 -2.74
C VAL A 46 -13.77 6.86 -2.86
N TRP A 47 -13.54 5.55 -2.96
CA TRP A 47 -14.58 4.55 -3.14
C TRP A 47 -15.25 4.22 -1.81
N ARG A 48 -16.58 4.27 -1.79
CA ARG A 48 -17.41 4.03 -0.61
C ARG A 48 -18.10 2.67 -0.69
N GLU A 49 -18.47 2.14 0.47
CA GLU A 49 -19.30 0.95 0.59
C GLU A 49 -20.70 1.21 0.00
N LYS A 50 -21.48 0.14 -0.16
CA LYS A 50 -22.83 0.21 -0.76
C LYS A 50 -23.81 1.11 0.00
N ASP A 51 -23.54 1.38 1.28
CA ASP A 51 -24.32 2.32 2.09
C ASP A 51 -24.08 3.79 1.73
N GLY A 52 -23.05 4.07 0.91
CA GLY A 52 -22.69 5.40 0.43
C GLY A 52 -21.94 6.25 1.44
N GLU A 53 -21.72 5.77 2.67
CA GLU A 53 -21.17 6.57 3.77
C GLU A 53 -19.76 6.10 4.14
N ALA A 54 -19.57 4.79 4.36
CA ALA A 54 -18.28 4.25 4.79
C ALA A 54 -17.28 4.22 3.64
N VAL A 55 -16.08 4.75 3.83
CA VAL A 55 -15.00 4.63 2.83
C VAL A 55 -14.45 3.21 2.84
N ARG A 56 -14.50 2.54 1.69
CA ARG A 56 -13.92 1.21 1.45
C ARG A 56 -12.45 1.32 1.06
N THR A 57 -12.16 2.15 0.06
CA THR A 57 -10.81 2.35 -0.45
C THR A 57 -10.62 3.77 -0.97
N ALA A 58 -9.57 4.44 -0.51
CA ALA A 58 -9.08 5.67 -1.14
C ALA A 58 -7.88 5.33 -2.05
N PHE A 59 -8.09 5.39 -3.36
CA PHE A 59 -7.06 5.18 -4.36
C PHE A 59 -6.21 6.43 -4.54
N ALA A 60 -4.96 6.26 -4.97
CA ALA A 60 -4.07 7.34 -5.38
C ALA A 60 -3.87 8.47 -4.34
N ALA A 61 -4.11 8.24 -3.04
CA ALA A 61 -3.97 9.27 -1.99
C ALA A 61 -2.61 10.01 -1.98
N HIS A 62 -1.55 9.36 -2.44
CA HIS A 62 -0.24 9.96 -2.65
C HIS A 62 -0.18 11.10 -3.69
N THR A 63 -1.23 11.33 -4.49
CA THR A 63 -1.30 12.42 -5.47
C THR A 63 -2.02 13.66 -4.93
N TYR A 64 -2.88 13.50 -3.91
CA TYR A 64 -3.69 14.57 -3.35
C TYR A 64 -3.56 14.73 -1.82
N ASN A 65 -2.68 13.97 -1.17
CA ASN A 65 -2.30 14.15 0.22
C ASN A 65 -0.78 14.13 0.38
N GLU A 66 -0.22 15.16 1.01
CA GLU A 66 1.23 15.33 1.13
C GLU A 66 1.88 14.26 2.02
N ALA A 67 1.25 13.88 3.13
CA ALA A 67 1.80 12.88 4.04
C ALA A 67 1.92 11.52 3.35
N PHE A 68 0.88 11.11 2.61
CA PHE A 68 0.91 9.88 1.84
C PHE A 68 1.77 9.97 0.56
N SER A 69 1.93 11.17 -0.01
CA SER A 69 2.90 11.44 -1.09
C SER A 69 4.34 11.19 -0.64
N ARG A 70 4.68 11.63 0.58
CA ARG A 70 5.98 11.39 1.22
C ARG A 70 6.14 9.92 1.59
N LEU A 71 5.11 9.29 2.15
CA LEU A 71 5.12 7.86 2.50
C LEU A 71 5.39 6.98 1.28
N GLY A 72 4.66 7.20 0.19
CA GLY A 72 4.81 6.44 -1.06
C GLY A 72 6.18 6.57 -1.73
N ARG A 73 7.00 7.56 -1.31
CA ARG A 73 8.37 7.79 -1.77
C ARG A 73 9.43 7.52 -0.71
N HIS A 74 9.04 7.01 0.46
CA HIS A 74 9.92 6.99 1.61
C HIS A 74 11.06 5.96 1.41
N PRO A 75 12.35 6.32 1.61
CA PRO A 75 13.49 5.42 1.33
C PRO A 75 13.59 4.21 2.27
N ARG A 76 12.89 4.24 3.40
CA ARG A 76 12.67 3.06 4.27
C ARG A 76 11.78 2.00 3.61
N LEU A 77 10.87 2.39 2.71
CA LEU A 77 9.98 1.48 2.00
C LEU A 77 10.53 1.11 0.62
N ILE A 78 10.92 2.11 -0.18
CA ILE A 78 11.37 1.88 -1.56
C ILE A 78 12.73 1.16 -1.60
N GLY A 79 13.61 1.42 -0.63
CA GLY A 79 14.94 0.79 -0.58
C GLY A 79 14.90 -0.74 -0.61
N PRO A 80 14.18 -1.40 0.31
CA PRO A 80 13.94 -2.84 0.28
C PRO A 80 13.35 -3.35 -1.04
N VAL A 81 12.36 -2.65 -1.61
CA VAL A 81 11.72 -3.07 -2.87
C VAL A 81 12.71 -3.02 -4.04
N MET A 82 13.47 -1.94 -4.17
CA MET A 82 14.52 -1.84 -5.21
C MET A 82 15.60 -2.90 -5.04
N GLN A 83 15.95 -3.25 -3.79
CA GLN A 83 16.89 -4.31 -3.49
C GLN A 83 16.38 -5.68 -3.97
N LEU A 84 15.12 -6.01 -3.67
CA LEU A 84 14.52 -7.29 -4.05
C LEU A 84 14.23 -7.39 -5.56
N LEU A 85 13.80 -6.30 -6.20
CA LEU A 85 13.50 -6.30 -7.65
C LEU A 85 14.74 -6.04 -8.55
N GLY A 86 15.88 -5.68 -7.95
CA GLY A 86 17.15 -5.49 -8.63
C GLY A 86 17.23 -4.24 -9.50
N GLY A 87 16.56 -3.15 -9.12
CA GLY A 87 16.56 -1.93 -9.95
C GLY A 87 15.65 -0.81 -9.45
N PRO A 88 15.59 0.32 -10.19
CA PRO A 88 14.66 1.40 -9.91
C PRO A 88 13.21 0.94 -10.07
N VAL A 89 12.31 1.54 -9.30
CA VAL A 89 10.88 1.18 -9.27
C VAL A 89 10.00 2.42 -9.39
N TYR A 90 8.73 2.21 -9.74
CA TYR A 90 7.69 3.23 -9.75
C TYR A 90 6.44 2.71 -9.06
N MET A 91 5.50 3.61 -8.75
CA MET A 91 4.23 3.25 -8.10
C MET A 91 3.23 2.77 -9.16
N HIS A 92 2.96 1.46 -9.21
CA HIS A 92 1.88 0.91 -10.05
C HIS A 92 0.50 1.32 -9.52
N GLN A 93 0.29 1.16 -8.21
CA GLN A 93 -1.00 1.42 -7.58
C GLN A 93 -0.82 1.81 -6.11
N TYR A 94 -1.69 2.69 -5.62
CA TYR A 94 -1.71 3.14 -4.24
C TYR A 94 -3.12 3.07 -3.69
N LYS A 95 -3.30 2.47 -2.51
CA LYS A 95 -4.60 2.33 -1.86
C LYS A 95 -4.46 2.54 -0.36
N ILE A 96 -5.46 3.19 0.23
CA ILE A 96 -5.73 3.15 1.65
C ILE A 96 -7.05 2.41 1.82
N ASN A 97 -7.01 1.22 2.40
CA ASN A 97 -8.22 0.44 2.63
C ASN A 97 -8.81 0.82 4.00
N GLY A 98 -9.98 1.45 3.98
CA GLY A 98 -10.77 1.70 5.17
C GLY A 98 -11.56 0.45 5.51
N LYS A 99 -11.35 -0.11 6.70
CA LYS A 99 -12.23 -1.16 7.24
C LYS A 99 -12.93 -0.58 8.46
N ALA A 100 -14.14 -0.05 8.26
CA ALA A 100 -14.89 0.53 9.36
C ALA A 100 -15.21 -0.55 10.40
N ALA A 101 -15.18 -0.15 11.67
CA ALA A 101 -15.55 -1.05 12.75
C ALA A 101 -17.02 -1.45 12.60
N PHE A 102 -17.33 -2.73 12.75
CA PHE A 102 -18.69 -3.29 12.67
C PHE A 102 -19.39 -3.21 11.30
N ASN A 103 -18.78 -2.56 10.30
CA ASN A 103 -19.29 -2.43 8.95
C ASN A 103 -18.12 -2.51 7.96
N GLY A 104 -17.99 -3.62 7.25
CA GLY A 104 -16.88 -3.82 6.32
C GLY A 104 -16.87 -5.22 5.75
N ASP A 105 -16.98 -5.30 4.43
CA ASP A 105 -16.99 -6.58 3.73
C ASP A 105 -15.63 -7.29 3.83
N VAL A 106 -15.68 -8.62 3.64
CA VAL A 106 -14.49 -9.46 3.60
C VAL A 106 -13.76 -9.29 2.28
N TRP A 107 -12.44 -9.09 2.34
CA TRP A 107 -11.56 -9.28 1.18
C TRP A 107 -11.31 -10.77 0.99
N GLN A 108 -11.86 -11.35 -0.08
CA GLN A 108 -11.67 -12.76 -0.42
C GLN A 108 -10.20 -13.04 -0.73
N TRP A 109 -9.77 -14.29 -0.53
CA TRP A 109 -8.44 -14.73 -0.95
C TRP A 109 -8.26 -14.51 -2.45
N HIS A 110 -7.16 -13.86 -2.83
CA HIS A 110 -6.79 -13.60 -4.22
C HIS A 110 -5.28 -13.39 -4.36
N GLN A 111 -4.82 -13.34 -5.61
CA GLN A 111 -3.47 -12.94 -5.98
C GLN A 111 -3.57 -11.67 -6.83
N ASP A 112 -2.80 -10.64 -6.47
CA ASP A 112 -2.85 -9.36 -7.17
C ASP A 112 -2.35 -9.45 -8.62
N TYR A 113 -1.25 -10.19 -8.84
CA TYR A 113 -0.66 -10.31 -10.19
C TYR A 113 -1.64 -10.86 -11.22
N GLY A 114 -2.51 -11.80 -10.86
CA GLY A 114 -3.51 -12.34 -11.80
C GLY A 114 -4.46 -11.26 -12.33
N VAL A 115 -4.82 -10.29 -11.49
CA VAL A 115 -5.63 -9.14 -11.88
C VAL A 115 -4.79 -8.16 -12.71
N TRP A 116 -3.59 -7.80 -12.25
CA TRP A 116 -2.71 -6.88 -12.98
C TRP A 116 -2.31 -7.39 -14.36
N ALA A 117 -2.08 -8.69 -14.53
CA ALA A 117 -1.77 -9.29 -15.82
C ALA A 117 -2.99 -9.27 -16.75
N ARG A 118 -4.18 -9.62 -16.24
CA ARG A 118 -5.41 -9.69 -17.03
C ARG A 118 -5.91 -8.30 -17.45
N ASP A 119 -5.99 -7.40 -16.49
CA ASP A 119 -6.69 -6.11 -16.63
C ASP A 119 -5.73 -4.99 -17.03
N ASP A 120 -4.54 -4.93 -16.41
CA ASP A 120 -3.54 -3.87 -16.67
C ASP A 120 -2.46 -4.28 -17.70
N LYS A 121 -2.50 -5.53 -18.17
CA LYS A 121 -1.49 -6.12 -19.08
C LYS A 121 -0.07 -6.14 -18.51
N MET A 122 0.06 -6.26 -17.20
CA MET A 122 1.36 -6.45 -16.55
C MET A 122 2.02 -7.74 -17.06
N PRO A 123 3.20 -7.67 -17.71
CA PRO A 123 3.76 -8.81 -18.45
C PRO A 123 4.41 -9.87 -17.56
N GLU A 124 4.98 -9.45 -16.44
CA GLU A 124 5.70 -10.30 -15.49
C GLU A 124 5.33 -9.92 -14.06
N ALA A 125 5.38 -10.88 -13.13
CA ALA A 125 5.15 -10.66 -11.70
C ALA A 125 6.32 -9.93 -11.01
N ARG A 126 6.87 -8.89 -11.65
CA ARG A 126 7.98 -8.06 -11.16
C ARG A 126 7.46 -6.81 -10.46
N ALA A 127 6.54 -7.00 -9.53
CA ALA A 127 5.95 -5.97 -8.70
C ALA A 127 5.87 -6.47 -7.25
N MET A 128 5.76 -5.55 -6.29
CA MET A 128 5.71 -5.87 -4.87
C MET A 128 4.73 -4.97 -4.16
N ASN A 129 3.99 -5.55 -3.22
CA ASN A 129 3.15 -4.79 -2.30
C ASN A 129 3.94 -4.39 -1.06
N ILE A 130 3.59 -3.22 -0.53
CA ILE A 130 3.94 -2.78 0.82
C ILE A 130 2.61 -2.59 1.54
N ALA A 131 2.43 -3.27 2.67
CA ALA A 131 1.17 -3.29 3.43
C ALA A 131 1.42 -3.04 4.92
#